data_AF-A0A7C5HQB3-F1
#
_entry.id   AF-A0A7C5HQB3-F1
#
_cell.length_a   1.000
_cell.length_b   1.000
_cell.length_c   1.000
_cell.angle_alpha   90.00
_cell.angle_beta   90.00
_cell.angle_gamma   90.00
#
_symmetry.space_group_name_H-M   'P 1'
#
loop_
_entity.id
_entity.type
_entity.pdbx_description
1 polymer ?
#
loop_
_entity_poly.entity_id
_entity_poly.type
_entity_poly.pdbx_seq_one_letter_code
_entity_poly.pdbx_strand_id
1 'polypeptide(L)'
;LFHGTDGTWIRQIYREPFDVLQFYGGWIEVKPETVGQYIGLKDKKDKDIYEGDILLIDGQRYVVYWDEAMASFGLRNKHGETFPIPLPPLDAEIIGNIYDNPELFEDGE
;
A
#
# COMPACT_ATOMS: atom_id res chain seq x y z
N LEU A 1 8.48 5.55 -9.18
CA LEU A 1 9.90 5.57 -8.76
C LEU A 1 9.85 5.27 -7.28
N PHE A 2 10.20 4.06 -6.86
CA PHE A 2 10.15 3.66 -5.46
C PHE A 2 11.55 3.79 -4.86
N HIS A 3 11.63 4.10 -3.56
CA HIS A 3 12.87 4.15 -2.79
C HIS A 3 13.03 2.79 -2.08
N GLY A 4 13.93 1.95 -2.57
CA GLY A 4 14.32 0.74 -1.84
C GLY A 4 14.94 1.10 -0.48
N THR A 5 14.89 0.18 0.48
CA THR A 5 15.51 0.35 1.80
C THR A 5 17.04 0.51 1.75
N ASP A 6 17.63 0.30 0.57
CA ASP A 6 19.04 0.50 0.22
C ASP A 6 19.32 1.78 -0.61
N GLY A 7 18.29 2.59 -0.93
CA GLY A 7 18.42 3.78 -1.76
C GLY A 7 18.37 3.54 -3.28
N THR A 8 17.99 2.34 -3.73
CA THR A 8 17.96 2.01 -5.16
C THR A 8 16.64 2.44 -5.83
N TRP A 9 16.75 2.98 -7.05
CA TRP A 9 15.62 3.33 -7.90
C TRP A 9 15.00 2.10 -8.58
N ILE A 10 13.72 1.86 -8.33
CA ILE A 10 12.94 0.75 -8.91
C ILE A 10 12.12 1.24 -10.10
N ARG A 11 12.17 0.53 -11.22
CA ARG A 11 11.24 0.69 -12.36
C ARG A 11 10.46 -0.61 -12.53
N GLN A 12 9.14 -0.54 -12.33
CA GLN A 12 8.26 -1.69 -12.52
C GLN A 12 8.20 -2.02 -14.03
N ILE A 13 8.55 -3.25 -14.40
CA ILE A 13 8.32 -3.81 -15.73
C ILE A 13 7.73 -5.21 -15.51
N TYR A 14 6.48 -5.41 -15.90
CA TYR A 14 5.81 -6.71 -15.84
C TYR A 14 6.26 -7.61 -17.00
N ARG A 15 6.68 -8.85 -16.72
CA ARG A 15 6.95 -9.85 -17.75
C ARG A 15 6.75 -11.29 -17.26
N GLU A 16 5.70 -11.94 -17.73
CA GLU A 16 5.44 -13.39 -17.59
C GLU A 16 6.65 -14.25 -18.05
N PRO A 17 6.93 -15.41 -17.43
CA PRO A 17 6.22 -16.07 -16.31
C PRO A 17 6.89 -15.85 -14.93
N PHE A 18 7.72 -14.79 -14.78
CA PHE A 18 8.44 -14.52 -13.54
C PHE A 18 8.18 -13.08 -13.08
N ASP A 19 7.65 -12.92 -11.89
CA ASP A 19 7.37 -11.62 -11.28
C ASP A 19 8.66 -11.01 -10.74
N VAL A 20 9.38 -10.37 -11.65
CA VAL A 20 10.68 -9.77 -11.39
C VAL A 20 10.56 -8.25 -11.31
N LEU A 21 10.97 -7.67 -10.19
CA LEU A 21 11.17 -6.22 -10.10
C LEU A 21 12.59 -5.87 -10.60
N GLN A 22 12.68 -4.86 -11.48
CA GLN A 22 13.94 -4.39 -12.04
C GLN A 22 14.55 -3.26 -11.21
N PHE A 23 15.84 -3.39 -10.91
CA PHE A 23 16.64 -2.38 -10.22
C PHE A 23 17.98 -2.18 -10.93
N TYR A 24 18.69 -1.09 -10.63
CA TYR A 24 20.08 -0.89 -11.06
C TYR A 24 21.01 -1.88 -10.33
N GLY A 25 21.01 -3.14 -10.77
CA GLY A 25 21.80 -4.21 -10.17
C GLY A 25 21.29 -5.63 -10.43
N GLY A 26 20.06 -5.80 -10.95
CA GLY A 26 19.52 -7.13 -11.28
C GLY A 26 18.00 -7.23 -11.16
N TRP A 27 17.54 -8.48 -11.04
CA TRP A 27 16.15 -8.85 -10.83
C TRP A 27 16.01 -9.45 -9.44
N ILE A 28 14.96 -9.07 -8.72
CA ILE A 28 14.55 -9.78 -7.52
C ILE A 28 13.20 -10.44 -7.80
N GLU A 29 13.08 -11.69 -7.39
CA GLU A 29 11.81 -12.41 -7.39
C GLU A 29 10.96 -11.87 -6.25
N VAL A 30 9.72 -11.50 -6.57
CA VAL A 30 8.73 -11.07 -5.58
C VAL A 30 7.48 -11.92 -5.71
N LYS A 31 6.73 -12.01 -4.61
CA LYS A 31 5.36 -12.53 -4.68
C LYS A 31 4.51 -11.49 -5.41
N PRO A 32 3.81 -11.85 -6.49
CA PRO A 32 3.10 -10.87 -7.33
C PRO A 32 2.00 -10.17 -6.54
N GLU A 33 1.34 -10.94 -5.68
CA GLU A 33 0.26 -10.45 -4.83
C GLU A 33 0.72 -9.38 -3.84
N THR A 34 2.02 -9.31 -3.48
CA THR A 34 2.53 -8.33 -2.49
C THR A 34 3.01 -7.03 -3.13
N VAL A 35 2.90 -6.88 -4.45
CA VAL A 35 3.35 -5.67 -5.15
C VAL A 35 2.24 -4.61 -5.09
N GLY A 36 2.43 -3.59 -4.27
CA GLY A 36 1.51 -2.45 -4.14
C GLY A 36 1.91 -1.22 -4.97
N GLN A 37 0.92 -0.45 -5.45
CA GLN A 37 1.14 0.83 -6.12
C GLN A 37 1.27 1.98 -5.12
N TYR A 38 2.22 2.91 -5.34
CA TYR A 38 2.29 4.17 -4.60
C TYR A 38 1.09 5.06 -4.93
N ILE A 39 0.38 5.55 -3.91
CA ILE A 39 -0.84 6.34 -4.14
C ILE A 39 -0.61 7.84 -4.29
N GLY A 40 0.63 8.32 -4.17
CA GLY A 40 0.95 9.75 -4.29
C GLY A 40 0.84 10.54 -2.98
N LEU A 41 0.61 9.88 -1.85
CA LEU A 41 0.41 10.50 -0.53
C LEU A 41 1.40 9.99 0.50
N LYS A 42 1.59 10.80 1.55
CA LYS A 42 2.41 10.46 2.71
C LYS A 42 1.58 10.48 3.99
N ASP A 43 1.97 9.64 4.95
CA ASP A 43 1.42 9.63 6.30
C ASP A 43 1.97 10.79 7.15
N LYS A 44 1.49 10.93 8.39
CA LYS A 44 1.92 12.00 9.31
C LYS A 44 3.40 11.92 9.73
N LYS A 45 4.09 10.82 9.41
CA LYS A 45 5.52 10.58 9.67
C LYS A 45 6.36 10.64 8.38
N ASP A 46 5.82 11.24 7.32
CA ASP A 46 6.46 11.44 6.01
C ASP A 46 6.76 10.14 5.23
N LYS A 47 6.11 9.02 5.62
CA LYS A 47 6.23 7.74 4.92
C LYS A 47 5.28 7.68 3.73
N ASP A 48 5.78 7.16 2.60
CA ASP A 48 4.97 6.93 1.40
C ASP A 48 3.88 5.89 1.69
N ILE A 49 2.65 6.18 1.24
CA ILE A 49 1.50 5.27 1.36
C ILE A 49 1.35 4.47 0.07
N TYR A 50 1.13 3.16 0.22
CA TYR A 50 0.94 2.21 -0.86
C TYR A 50 -0.41 1.50 -0.75
N GLU A 51 -0.85 0.90 -1.87
CA GLU A 51 -1.94 -0.07 -1.86
C GLU A 51 -1.63 -1.21 -0.88
N GLY A 52 -2.64 -1.59 -0.07
CA GLY A 52 -2.51 -2.61 0.96
C GLY A 52 -2.02 -2.09 2.32
N ASP A 53 -1.58 -0.83 2.43
CA ASP A 53 -1.24 -0.24 3.72
C ASP A 53 -2.48 -0.11 4.61
N ILE A 54 -2.27 -0.34 5.91
CA ILE A 54 -3.26 -0.18 6.95
C ILE A 54 -3.00 1.14 7.67
N LEU A 55 -3.94 2.06 7.52
CA LEU A 55 -3.92 3.39 8.10
C LEU A 55 -4.73 3.43 9.39
N LEU A 56 -4.18 4.07 10.41
CA LEU A 56 -4.88 4.49 11.62
C LEU A 56 -5.28 5.97 11.47
N ILE A 57 -6.58 6.22 11.41
CA ILE A 57 -7.17 7.57 11.27
C ILE A 57 -8.24 7.71 12.35
N ASP A 58 -8.11 8.71 13.22
CA ASP A 58 -9.04 8.96 14.34
C ASP A 58 -9.36 7.71 15.20
N GLY A 59 -8.37 6.82 15.38
CA GLY A 59 -8.51 5.58 16.15
C GLY A 59 -9.14 4.41 15.39
N GLN A 60 -9.57 4.62 14.15
CA GLN A 60 -10.13 3.59 13.27
C GLN A 60 -9.10 3.12 12.25
N ARG A 61 -9.19 1.83 11.90
CA ARG A 61 -8.30 1.17 10.93
C ARG A 61 -8.96 1.08 9.56
N TYR A 62 -8.17 1.39 8.53
CA TYR A 62 -8.57 1.31 7.13
C TYR A 62 -7.45 0.71 6.29
N VAL A 63 -7.80 -0.10 5.29
CA VAL A 63 -6.86 -0.54 4.25
C VAL A 63 -6.99 0.36 3.02
N VAL A 64 -5.86 0.74 2.45
CA VAL A 64 -5.78 1.42 1.16
C VAL A 64 -6.04 0.40 0.05
N TYR A 65 -7.02 0.65 -0.82
CA TYR A 65 -7.37 -0.25 -1.91
C TYR A 65 -7.71 0.51 -3.19
N TRP A 66 -7.59 -0.16 -4.34
CA TRP A 66 -8.09 0.34 -5.62
C TRP A 66 -9.61 0.12 -5.73
N ASP A 67 -10.37 1.20 -5.85
CA ASP A 67 -11.80 1.15 -6.12
C ASP A 67 -12.05 1.18 -7.63
N GLU A 68 -12.44 0.04 -8.20
CA GLU A 68 -12.73 -0.08 -9.63
C GLU A 68 -13.94 0.75 -10.07
N ALA A 69 -14.94 0.92 -9.20
CA ALA A 69 -16.15 1.69 -9.54
C ALA A 69 -15.86 3.19 -9.62
N MET A 70 -14.94 3.66 -8.77
CA MET A 70 -14.53 5.07 -8.71
C MET A 70 -13.25 5.35 -9.51
N ALA A 71 -12.61 4.31 -10.08
CA ALA A 71 -11.33 4.38 -10.76
C ALA A 71 -10.27 5.20 -9.99
N SER A 72 -10.19 5.00 -8.68
CA SER A 72 -9.31 5.74 -7.77
C SER A 72 -9.00 4.95 -6.51
N PHE A 73 -7.98 5.39 -5.76
CA PHE A 73 -7.68 4.82 -4.45
C PHE A 73 -8.68 5.28 -3.39
N GLY A 74 -9.08 4.34 -2.54
CA GLY A 74 -10.00 4.55 -1.43
C GLY A 74 -9.50 3.92 -0.13
N LEU A 75 -10.27 4.14 0.93
CA LEU A 75 -10.11 3.49 2.23
C LEU A 75 -11.25 2.50 2.41
N ARG A 76 -10.93 1.27 2.78
CA ARG A 76 -11.93 0.28 3.17
C ARG A 76 -11.76 -0.03 4.64
N ASN A 77 -12.82 -0.13 5.41
CA ASN A 77 -12.74 -0.62 6.80
C ASN A 77 -12.98 -2.13 6.86
N LYS A 78 -12.82 -2.72 8.05
CA LYS A 78 -13.00 -4.17 8.26
C LYS A 78 -14.41 -4.69 7.95
N HIS A 79 -15.42 -3.82 7.97
CA HIS A 79 -16.81 -4.16 7.64
C HIS A 79 -17.08 -4.11 6.13
N GLY A 80 -16.07 -3.79 5.32
CA GLY A 80 -16.20 -3.65 3.87
C GLY A 80 -16.78 -2.31 3.42
N GLU A 81 -16.99 -1.36 4.35
CA GLU A 81 -17.44 -0.01 4.01
C GLU A 81 -16.29 0.78 3.38
N THR A 82 -16.61 1.54 2.35
CA THR A 82 -15.65 2.25 1.53
C THR A 82 -15.77 3.76 1.69
N PHE A 83 -14.64 4.44 1.71
CA PHE A 83 -14.53 5.87 1.93
C PHE A 83 -13.50 6.47 0.97
N PRO A 84 -13.71 7.71 0.49
CA PRO A 84 -12.66 8.43 -0.20
C PRO A 84 -11.48 8.70 0.75
N ILE A 85 -10.28 8.80 0.19
CA ILE A 85 -9.12 9.26 0.96
C ILE A 85 -9.30 10.75 1.31
N PRO A 86 -9.12 11.16 2.58
CA PRO A 86 -9.19 12.58 2.97
C PRO A 86 -8.20 13.46 2.20
N LEU A 87 -8.55 14.74 2.02
CA LEU A 87 -7.64 15.68 1.38
C LEU A 87 -6.38 15.92 2.24
N PRO A 88 -5.21 16.14 1.62
CA PRO A 88 -3.99 16.49 2.35
C PRO A 88 -4.12 17.81 3.14
N PRO A 89 -3.37 17.97 4.24
CA PRO A 89 -2.48 16.98 4.86
C PRO A 89 -3.28 15.84 5.51
N LEU A 90 -2.86 14.61 5.24
CA LEU A 90 -3.52 13.42 5.76
C LEU A 90 -3.01 13.15 7.18
N ASP A 91 -3.87 13.29 8.18
CA ASP A 91 -3.57 12.88 9.56
C ASP A 91 -3.82 11.38 9.73
N ALA A 92 -3.01 10.58 9.05
CA ALA A 92 -3.01 9.12 9.13
C ALA A 92 -1.65 8.61 9.57
N GLU A 93 -1.62 7.46 10.22
CA GLU A 93 -0.41 6.72 10.52
C GLU A 93 -0.45 5.35 9.86
N ILE A 94 0.59 4.99 9.11
CA ILE A 94 0.75 3.61 8.65
C ILE A 94 1.11 2.74 9.86
N ILE A 95 0.26 1.76 10.17
CA ILE A 95 0.44 0.83 11.29
C ILE A 95 0.81 -0.60 10.87
N GLY A 96 0.80 -0.89 9.57
CA GLY A 96 1.13 -2.19 8.98
C GLY A 96 0.61 -2.29 7.54
N ASN A 97 0.65 -3.48 6.95
CA ASN A 97 0.01 -3.79 5.68
C ASN A 97 -0.69 -5.16 5.73
N ILE A 98 -1.56 -5.45 4.78
CA ILE A 98 -2.37 -6.69 4.76
C ILE A 98 -1.57 -7.99 4.60
N TYR A 99 -0.30 -7.94 4.16
CA TYR A 99 0.53 -9.12 3.95
C TYR A 99 1.38 -9.45 5.18
N ASP A 100 1.98 -8.42 5.80
CA ASP A 100 2.86 -8.57 6.96
C ASP A 100 2.09 -8.52 8.29
N ASN A 101 0.92 -7.85 8.30
CA ASN A 101 0.10 -7.63 9.50
C ASN A 101 -1.40 -7.92 9.27
N PRO A 102 -1.78 -9.11 8.76
CA PRO A 102 -3.19 -9.45 8.53
C PRO A 102 -4.05 -9.30 9.80
N GLU A 103 -3.49 -9.55 10.99
CA GLU A 103 -4.16 -9.46 12.29
C GLU A 103 -4.64 -8.05 12.66
N LEU A 104 -4.11 -7.01 12.00
CA LEU A 104 -4.58 -5.64 12.21
C LEU A 104 -5.93 -5.38 11.55
N PHE A 105 -6.31 -6.21 10.58
CA PHE A 105 -7.48 -6.00 9.73
C PHE A 105 -8.47 -7.18 9.74
N GLU A 106 -8.00 -8.38 10.04
CA GLU A 106 -8.82 -9.55 10.32
C GLU A 106 -9.22 -9.57 11.80
N ASP A 107 -10.47 -9.91 12.12
CA ASP A 107 -10.88 -10.08 13.52
C ASP A 107 -10.04 -11.20 14.14
N GLY A 108 -9.35 -10.90 15.26
CA GLY A 108 -8.98 -11.97 16.19
C GLY A 108 -10.27 -12.58 16.71
N GLU A 109 -10.37 -13.91 16.66
CA GLU A 109 -11.51 -14.68 17.17
C GLU A 109 -12.10 -14.16 18.50
#